data_AF-A0A3E0PKY3-F1
#
_entry.id   AF-A0A3E0PKY3-F1
#
_cell.length_a   1.000
_cell.length_b   1.000
_cell.length_c   1.000
_cell.angle_alpha   90.00
_cell.angle_beta   90.00
_cell.angle_gamma   90.00
#
_symmetry.space_group_name_H-M   'P 1'
#
loop_
_entity.id
_entity.type
_entity.pdbx_description
1 polymer ?
#
loop_
_entity_poly.entity_id
_entity_poly.type
_entity_poly.pdbx_seq_one_letter_code
_entity_poly.pdbx_strand_id
1 'polypeptide(L)'
;MSHYKANLRDMEFNLFEVHRIQDYIGGDQWADLDQDTVKDTLKEVERLAREDFAASYVDQDRVPLELIDGEVEIPESVKSSVRAFKEGGWARFSLPEEMGGFPVPNTMFWAAQEMLLAANTTVHFYAGGSLFARGLFEEGTDEQK
;
A
#
# COMPACT_ATOMS: atom_id res chain seq x y z
N MET A 1 21.39 1.75 0.85
CA MET A 1 20.71 0.47 0.58
C MET A 1 19.99 0.07 1.86
N SER A 2 18.68 -0.18 1.80
CA SER A 2 17.89 -0.63 2.94
C SER A 2 17.96 -2.16 3.09
N HIS A 3 17.33 -2.70 4.14
CA HIS A 3 17.26 -4.15 4.38
C HIS A 3 16.38 -4.88 3.35
N TYR A 4 15.37 -4.19 2.81
CA TYR A 4 14.38 -4.77 1.93
C TYR A 4 14.90 -4.90 0.49
N LYS A 5 14.62 -6.06 -0.11
CA LYS A 5 14.94 -6.39 -1.51
C LYS A 5 13.70 -6.98 -2.15
N ALA A 6 13.09 -6.25 -3.08
CA ALA A 6 11.90 -6.71 -3.79
C ALA A 6 12.25 -7.75 -4.86
N ASN A 7 11.30 -8.64 -5.15
CA ASN A 7 11.35 -9.56 -6.29
C ASN A 7 10.34 -9.16 -7.36
N LEU A 8 10.46 -7.92 -7.86
CA LEU A 8 9.50 -7.34 -8.80
C LEU A 8 9.35 -8.17 -10.08
N ARG A 9 10.43 -8.82 -10.54
CA ARG A 9 10.40 -9.69 -11.72
C ARG A 9 9.46 -10.88 -11.54
N ASP A 10 9.42 -11.48 -10.35
CA ASP A 10 8.55 -12.63 -10.05
C ASP A 10 7.08 -12.20 -9.87
N MET A 11 6.85 -11.01 -9.31
CA MET A 11 5.51 -10.40 -9.31
C MET A 11 5.00 -10.17 -10.74
N GLU A 12 5.82 -9.57 -11.62
CA GLU A 12 5.47 -9.39 -13.04
C GLU A 12 5.26 -10.72 -13.77
N PHE A 13 6.07 -11.74 -13.47
CA PHE A 13 5.90 -13.08 -14.02
C PHE A 13 4.51 -13.64 -13.68
N ASN A 14 4.15 -13.63 -12.40
CA ASN A 14 2.85 -14.17 -11.98
C ASN A 14 1.69 -13.34 -12.54
N LEU A 15 1.78 -12.02 -12.54
CA LEU A 15 0.70 -11.17 -13.03
C LEU A 15 0.48 -11.31 -14.55
N PHE A 16 1.53 -11.25 -15.36
CA PHE A 16 1.38 -11.13 -16.81
C PHE A 16 1.58 -12.44 -17.57
N GLU A 17 2.43 -13.34 -17.07
CA GLU A 17 2.77 -14.59 -17.77
C GLU A 17 1.91 -15.77 -17.26
N VAL A 18 1.60 -15.80 -15.96
CA VAL A 18 0.79 -16.88 -15.36
C VAL A 18 -0.70 -16.53 -15.33
N HIS A 19 -1.06 -15.44 -14.65
CA HIS A 19 -2.46 -15.06 -14.43
C HIS A 19 -3.05 -14.19 -15.54
N ARG A 20 -2.19 -13.65 -16.41
CA ARG A 20 -2.56 -12.86 -17.58
C ARG A 20 -3.55 -11.74 -17.27
N ILE A 21 -3.26 -10.92 -16.26
CA ILE A 21 -4.17 -9.84 -15.83
C ILE A 21 -4.50 -8.84 -16.95
N GLN A 22 -3.62 -8.70 -17.94
CA GLN A 22 -3.79 -7.88 -19.14
C GLN A 22 -5.03 -8.27 -19.96
N ASP A 23 -5.54 -9.49 -19.81
CA ASP A 23 -6.72 -9.95 -20.55
C ASP A 23 -8.04 -9.39 -20.00
N TYR A 24 -8.03 -8.82 -18.78
CA TYR A 24 -9.26 -8.33 -18.12
C TYR A 24 -9.14 -6.94 -17.48
N ILE A 25 -7.94 -6.39 -17.31
CA ILE A 25 -7.77 -4.94 -17.07
C ILE A 25 -8.11 -4.15 -18.34
N GLY A 26 -8.44 -2.86 -18.22
CA GLY A 26 -8.87 -2.02 -19.34
C GLY A 26 -10.34 -2.20 -19.74
N GLY A 27 -11.09 -3.09 -19.07
CA GLY A 27 -12.55 -3.18 -19.18
C GLY A 27 -13.26 -2.15 -18.31
N ASP A 28 -14.60 -2.17 -18.29
CA ASP A 28 -15.45 -1.16 -17.62
C ASP A 28 -15.06 -0.86 -16.16
N GLN A 29 -14.63 -1.88 -15.41
CA GLN A 29 -14.25 -1.73 -13.99
C GLN A 29 -12.84 -1.13 -13.79
N TRP A 30 -11.96 -1.24 -14.78
CA TRP A 30 -10.54 -0.87 -14.68
C TRP A 30 -10.05 -0.20 -15.97
N ALA A 31 -10.85 0.73 -16.50
CA ALA A 31 -10.64 1.31 -17.83
C ALA A 31 -9.29 2.04 -17.96
N ASP A 32 -8.79 2.61 -16.86
CA ASP A 32 -7.53 3.36 -16.82
C ASP A 32 -6.30 2.45 -16.59
N LEU A 33 -6.46 1.13 -16.52
CA LEU A 33 -5.35 0.20 -16.31
C LEU A 33 -4.95 -0.51 -17.60
N ASP A 34 -3.71 -0.27 -18.03
CA ASP A 34 -2.99 -1.11 -18.97
C ASP A 34 -1.76 -1.76 -18.30
N GLN A 35 -1.11 -2.68 -19.03
CA GLN A 35 0.04 -3.42 -18.53
C GLN A 35 1.19 -2.49 -18.09
N ASP A 36 1.45 -1.42 -18.83
CA ASP A 36 2.57 -0.51 -18.55
C ASP A 36 2.29 0.31 -17.28
N THR A 37 1.05 0.79 -17.12
CA THR A 37 0.56 1.47 -15.92
C THR A 37 0.69 0.59 -14.68
N VAL A 38 0.33 -0.70 -14.79
CA VAL A 38 0.50 -1.64 -13.67
C VAL A 38 1.98 -1.83 -13.32
N LYS A 39 2.85 -2.01 -14.32
CA LYS A 39 4.30 -2.18 -14.08
C LYS A 39 4.93 -0.95 -13.46
N ASP A 40 4.59 0.23 -13.94
CA ASP A 40 5.13 1.48 -13.41
C ASP A 40 4.60 1.76 -12.01
N THR A 41 3.35 1.40 -11.72
CA THR A 41 2.80 1.43 -10.36
C THR A 41 3.60 0.52 -9.43
N LEU A 42 3.88 -0.73 -9.81
CA LEU A 42 4.66 -1.65 -8.99
C LEU A 42 6.10 -1.17 -8.77
N LYS A 43 6.74 -0.58 -9.78
CA LYS A 43 8.07 0.03 -9.62
C LYS A 43 8.07 1.18 -8.63
N GLU A 44 7.05 2.05 -8.67
CA GLU A 44 6.97 3.16 -7.73
C GLU A 44 6.68 2.68 -6.30
N VAL A 45 5.85 1.65 -6.14
CA VAL A 45 5.65 0.98 -4.84
C VAL A 45 6.95 0.32 -4.36
N GLU A 46 7.74 -0.27 -5.25
CA GLU A 46 9.06 -0.81 -4.92
C GLU A 46 10.00 0.28 -4.37
N ARG A 47 10.00 1.45 -5.01
CA ARG A 47 10.78 2.62 -4.57
C ARG A 47 10.32 3.06 -3.18
N LEU A 48 9.01 3.27 -2.98
CA LEU A 48 8.42 3.63 -1.69
C LEU A 48 8.77 2.61 -0.59
N ALA A 49 8.67 1.32 -0.90
CA ALA A 49 9.02 0.25 0.02
C ALA A 49 10.49 0.32 0.46
N ARG A 50 11.40 0.46 -0.51
CA ARG A 50 12.84 0.44 -0.27
C ARG A 50 13.38 1.71 0.36
N GLU A 51 12.82 2.85 0.03
CA GLU A 51 13.32 4.16 0.44
C GLU A 51 12.61 4.65 1.70
N ASP A 52 11.28 4.72 1.67
CA ASP A 52 10.50 5.40 2.70
C ASP A 52 10.02 4.46 3.82
N PHE A 53 9.54 3.26 3.48
CA PHE A 53 9.07 2.29 4.47
C PHE A 53 10.24 1.65 5.24
N ALA A 54 11.25 1.17 4.50
CA ALA A 54 12.39 0.50 5.10
C ALA A 54 13.29 1.44 5.92
N ALA A 55 13.16 2.77 5.76
CA ALA A 55 13.94 3.76 6.52
C ALA A 55 13.71 3.67 8.04
N SER A 56 12.48 3.39 8.47
CA SER A 56 12.12 3.30 9.89
C SER A 56 12.19 1.89 10.47
N TYR A 57 12.51 0.87 9.66
CA TYR A 57 12.43 -0.55 10.07
C TYR A 57 13.31 -0.90 11.27
N VAL A 58 14.55 -0.39 11.31
CA VAL A 58 15.45 -0.66 12.44
C VAL A 58 15.10 0.25 13.62
N ASP A 59 14.86 1.53 13.36
CA ASP A 59 14.60 2.51 14.44
C ASP A 59 13.37 2.13 15.27
N GLN A 60 12.27 1.72 14.62
CA GLN A 60 11.05 1.31 15.31
C GLN A 60 11.20 0.08 16.23
N ASP A 61 12.18 -0.78 15.96
CA ASP A 61 12.46 -1.99 16.77
C ASP A 61 13.39 -1.66 17.95
N ARG A 62 14.27 -0.68 17.77
CA ARG A 62 15.29 -0.32 18.78
C ARG A 62 14.81 0.76 19.75
N VAL A 63 13.86 1.59 19.35
CA VAL A 63 13.25 2.60 20.20
C VAL A 63 12.02 1.98 20.89
N PRO A 64 12.06 1.77 22.22
CA PRO A 64 10.93 1.21 22.94
C PRO A 64 9.73 2.15 22.91
N LEU A 65 8.52 1.59 22.86
CA LEU A 65 7.28 2.33 23.03
C LEU A 65 6.96 2.46 24.51
N GLU A 66 6.58 3.65 24.93
CA GLU A 66 6.15 3.95 26.30
C GLU A 66 4.68 4.41 26.28
N LEU A 67 3.91 3.95 27.27
CA LEU A 67 2.56 4.43 27.54
C LEU A 67 2.65 5.49 28.64
N ILE A 68 2.40 6.75 28.30
CA ILE A 68 2.48 7.89 29.20
C ILE A 68 1.11 8.55 29.22
N ASP A 69 0.47 8.61 30.39
CA ASP A 69 -0.84 9.25 30.59
C ASP A 69 -1.97 8.78 29.62
N GLY A 70 -1.89 7.52 29.16
CA GLY A 70 -2.86 6.93 28.23
C GLY A 70 -2.52 7.11 26.75
N GLU A 71 -1.40 7.79 26.44
CA GLU A 71 -0.91 7.99 25.07
C GLU A 71 0.37 7.19 24.82
N VAL A 72 0.54 6.70 23.59
CA VAL A 72 1.76 6.02 23.15
C VAL A 72 2.49 6.91 22.15
N GLU A 73 3.73 7.27 22.47
CA GLU A 73 4.56 8.05 21.57
C GLU A 73 5.23 7.17 20.50
N ILE A 74 4.87 7.41 19.24
CA ILE A 74 5.46 6.71 18.10
C ILE A 74 6.74 7.45 17.64
N PRO A 75 7.84 6.73 17.33
CA PRO A 75 9.06 7.32 16.81
C PRO A 75 8.82 8.20 15.57
N GLU A 76 9.55 9.31 15.47
CA GLU A 76 9.40 10.25 14.35
C GLU A 76 9.76 9.63 12.99
N SER A 77 10.64 8.62 12.99
CA SER A 77 10.96 7.83 11.80
C SER A 77 9.73 7.10 11.23
N VAL A 78 8.95 6.44 12.09
CA VAL A 78 7.71 5.74 11.71
C VAL A 78 6.67 6.74 11.21
N LYS A 79 6.50 7.87 11.91
CA LYS A 79 5.60 8.94 11.48
C LYS A 79 5.98 9.47 10.09
N SER A 80 7.29 9.60 9.81
CA SER A 80 7.80 10.03 8.50
C SER A 80 7.46 9.02 7.40
N SER A 81 7.67 7.72 7.63
CA SER A 81 7.28 6.67 6.69
C SER A 81 5.77 6.65 6.42
N VAL A 82 4.94 6.84 7.45
CA VAL A 82 3.47 6.93 7.31
C VAL A 82 3.08 8.18 6.50
N ARG A 83 3.74 9.33 6.71
CA ARG A 83 3.49 10.54 5.92
C ARG A 83 3.84 10.34 4.45
N ALA A 84 4.99 9.74 4.14
CA ALA A 84 5.40 9.44 2.76
C ALA A 84 4.34 8.63 2.01
N PHE A 85 3.75 7.61 2.66
CA PHE A 85 2.65 6.84 2.09
C PHE A 85 1.41 7.70 1.79
N LYS A 86 0.99 8.53 2.74
CA LYS A 86 -0.21 9.37 2.62
C LYS A 86 -0.03 10.48 1.58
N GLU A 87 1.09 11.19 1.62
CA GLU A 87 1.43 12.28 0.68
C GLU A 87 1.64 11.75 -0.74
N GLY A 88 2.15 10.52 -0.89
CA GLY A 88 2.21 9.82 -2.18
C GLY A 88 0.84 9.39 -2.73
N GLY A 89 -0.26 9.60 -1.99
CA GLY A 89 -1.61 9.27 -2.42
C GLY A 89 -1.98 7.78 -2.31
N TRP A 90 -1.08 6.94 -1.79
CA TRP A 90 -1.25 5.48 -1.70
C TRP A 90 -2.38 5.04 -0.78
N ALA A 91 -2.85 5.91 0.11
CA ALA A 91 -4.05 5.67 0.91
C ALA A 91 -5.31 5.48 0.06
N ARG A 92 -5.33 5.99 -1.18
CA ARG A 92 -6.46 5.86 -2.12
C ARG A 92 -6.37 4.63 -3.01
N PHE A 93 -5.26 3.90 -2.95
CA PHE A 93 -5.00 2.75 -3.81
C PHE A 93 -5.97 1.61 -3.48
N SER A 94 -6.67 1.10 -4.49
CA SER A 94 -7.72 0.07 -4.40
C SER A 94 -9.00 0.47 -3.65
N LEU A 95 -9.19 1.75 -3.33
CA LEU A 95 -10.48 2.26 -2.87
C LEU A 95 -11.45 2.45 -4.06
N PRO A 96 -12.78 2.39 -3.81
CA PRO A 96 -13.78 2.77 -4.79
C PRO A 96 -13.61 4.22 -5.27
N GLU A 97 -14.02 4.52 -6.51
CA GLU A 97 -13.96 5.87 -7.08
C GLU A 97 -14.81 6.86 -6.29
N GLU A 98 -15.95 6.40 -5.73
CA GLU A 98 -16.84 7.19 -4.89
C GLU A 98 -16.15 7.69 -3.61
N MET A 99 -15.08 7.00 -3.17
CA MET A 99 -14.22 7.41 -2.07
C MET A 99 -13.00 8.23 -2.54
N GLY A 100 -12.98 8.68 -3.80
CA GLY A 100 -11.84 9.30 -4.45
C GLY A 100 -10.67 8.34 -4.70
N GLY A 101 -10.97 7.04 -4.76
CA GLY A 101 -10.01 5.96 -4.90
C GLY A 101 -9.52 5.71 -6.32
N PHE A 102 -8.53 4.82 -6.42
CA PHE A 102 -8.07 4.24 -7.68
C PHE A 102 -8.37 2.73 -7.65
N PRO A 103 -9.51 2.28 -8.20
CA PRO A 103 -9.86 0.87 -8.18
C PRO A 103 -8.88 0.06 -9.01
N VAL A 104 -8.41 -1.07 -8.45
CA VAL A 104 -7.51 -2.00 -9.13
C VAL A 104 -7.94 -3.45 -8.85
N PRO A 105 -7.53 -4.43 -9.67
CA PRO A 105 -7.75 -5.84 -9.35
C PRO A 105 -7.05 -6.22 -8.04
N ASN A 106 -7.67 -7.08 -7.23
CA ASN A 106 -7.08 -7.57 -5.99
C ASN A 106 -5.71 -8.24 -6.20
N THR A 107 -5.48 -8.87 -7.35
CA THR A 107 -4.18 -9.48 -7.70
C THR A 107 -3.07 -8.43 -7.80
N MET A 108 -3.33 -7.29 -8.45
CA MET A 108 -2.40 -6.16 -8.49
C MET A 108 -2.25 -5.52 -7.11
N PHE A 109 -3.37 -5.32 -6.39
CA PHE A 109 -3.37 -4.72 -5.07
C PHE A 109 -2.44 -5.48 -4.12
N TRP A 110 -2.61 -6.79 -3.99
CA TRP A 110 -1.82 -7.60 -3.06
C TRP A 110 -0.35 -7.75 -3.49
N ALA A 111 -0.05 -7.76 -4.78
CA ALA A 111 1.33 -7.70 -5.26
C ALA A 111 2.05 -6.41 -4.81
N ALA A 112 1.36 -5.27 -4.85
CA ALA A 112 1.88 -4.01 -4.33
C ALA A 112 2.01 -4.03 -2.79
N GLN A 113 0.98 -4.52 -2.08
CA GLN A 113 0.99 -4.54 -0.61
C GLN A 113 2.07 -5.44 -0.03
N GLU A 114 2.41 -6.56 -0.69
CA GLU A 114 3.50 -7.45 -0.27
C GLU A 114 4.79 -6.65 -0.04
N MET A 115 5.13 -5.75 -0.96
CA MET A 115 6.37 -4.97 -0.87
C MET A 115 6.39 -4.05 0.34
N LEU A 116 5.26 -3.39 0.62
CA LEU A 116 5.13 -2.49 1.77
C LEU A 116 5.15 -3.26 3.09
N LEU A 117 4.45 -4.39 3.15
CA LEU A 117 4.44 -5.30 4.30
C LEU A 117 5.83 -5.84 4.62
N ALA A 118 6.56 -6.31 3.60
CA ALA A 118 7.90 -6.86 3.75
C ALA A 118 8.95 -5.80 4.09
N ALA A 119 8.78 -4.57 3.58
CA ALA A 119 9.64 -3.45 3.94
C ALA A 119 9.39 -2.99 5.37
N ASN A 120 8.12 -2.77 5.75
CA ASN A 120 7.78 -2.39 7.12
C ASN A 120 6.30 -2.65 7.42
N THR A 121 6.02 -3.79 8.05
CA THR A 121 4.66 -4.20 8.44
C THR A 121 4.01 -3.20 9.41
N THR A 122 4.76 -2.65 10.37
CA THR A 122 4.24 -1.68 11.34
C THR A 122 3.74 -0.40 10.67
N VAL A 123 4.55 0.17 9.77
CA VAL A 123 4.15 1.35 8.98
C VAL A 123 2.92 1.04 8.14
N HIS A 124 2.87 -0.13 7.48
CA HIS A 124 1.71 -0.54 6.70
C HIS A 124 0.42 -0.58 7.54
N PHE A 125 0.45 -1.08 8.78
CA PHE A 125 -0.72 -1.06 9.66
C PHE A 125 -1.18 0.34 10.07
N TYR A 126 -0.24 1.26 10.36
CA TYR A 126 -0.59 2.66 10.65
C TYR A 126 -1.10 3.42 9.41
N ALA A 127 -0.59 3.06 8.23
CA ALA A 127 -0.92 3.71 6.98
C ALA A 127 -2.20 3.16 6.33
N GLY A 128 -2.51 1.87 6.55
CA GLY A 128 -3.57 1.10 5.89
C GLY A 128 -4.99 1.37 6.38
N GLY A 129 -5.21 2.42 7.17
CA GLY A 129 -6.54 2.77 7.71
C GLY A 129 -7.63 2.92 6.64
N SER A 130 -7.25 3.33 5.42
CA SER A 130 -8.17 3.46 4.30
C SER A 130 -8.78 2.13 3.84
N LEU A 131 -8.03 1.01 3.93
CA LEU A 131 -8.57 -0.32 3.62
C LEU A 131 -9.77 -0.65 4.53
N PHE A 132 -9.68 -0.28 5.81
CA PHE A 132 -10.78 -0.50 6.75
C PHE A 132 -11.95 0.45 6.50
N ALA A 133 -11.69 1.68 6.04
CA ALA A 133 -12.73 2.63 5.66
C ALA A 133 -13.59 2.11 4.50
N ARG A 134 -13.03 1.33 3.58
CA ARG A 134 -13.79 0.65 2.52
C ARG A 134 -14.87 -0.28 3.09
N GLY A 135 -14.57 -1.03 4.14
CA GLY A 135 -15.56 -1.91 4.78
C GLY A 135 -16.73 -1.12 5.37
N LEU A 136 -16.46 0.05 5.96
CA LEU A 136 -17.52 0.95 6.42
C LEU A 136 -18.34 1.51 5.26
N PHE A 137 -17.69 1.86 4.15
CA PHE A 137 -18.37 2.36 2.96
C PHE A 137 -19.30 1.30 2.33
N GLU A 138 -18.87 0.04 2.28
CA GLU A 138 -19.63 -1.05 1.68
C GLU A 138 -20.80 -1.51 2.57
N GLU A 139 -20.58 -1.64 3.88
CA GLU A 139 -21.56 -2.22 4.83
C GLU A 139 -22.35 -1.17 5.62
N GLY A 140 -21.92 0.09 5.58
CA GLY A 140 -22.52 1.18 6.33
C GLY A 140 -23.87 1.63 5.75
N THR A 141 -24.68 2.23 6.61
CA THR A 141 -25.86 2.99 6.16
C THR A 141 -25.45 4.19 5.32
N ASP A 142 -26.36 4.76 4.53
CA ASP A 142 -26.03 5.95 3.71
C ASP A 142 -25.57 7.17 4.54
N GLU A 143 -25.94 7.26 5.82
CA GLU A 143 -25.45 8.30 6.75
C GLU A 143 -24.01 8.02 7.25
N GLN A 144 -23.56 6.76 7.20
CA GLN A 144 -22.23 6.35 7.65
C GLN A 144 -21.17 6.35 6.54
N LYS A 145 -21.62 6.38 5.28
CA LYS A 145 -20.76 6.49 4.09
C LYS A 145 -20.25 7.92 3.94
#